data_AF-A0A3M0XJ76-F1
#
_entry.id   AF-A0A3M0XJ76-F1
#
_cell.length_a   1.000
_cell.length_b   1.000
_cell.length_c   1.000
_cell.angle_alpha   90.00
_cell.angle_beta   90.00
_cell.angle_gamma   90.00
#
_symmetry.space_group_name_H-M   'P 1'
#
loop_
_entity.id
_entity.type
_entity.pdbx_description
1 polymer ?
#
loop_
_entity_poly.entity_id
_entity_poly.type
_entity_poly.pdbx_seq_one_letter_code
_entity_poly.pdbx_strand_id
1 'polypeptide(L)'
;LAYKPDVDDTRESPAFEIIELLRSRGAEVAYADPFVPEAPRVRRHDLGLRSVELSEETVAAFDAVAIVTNHSQGPYELLAEKAQLVVDTRDAMRPWAGAMGDRLVRA
;
A
#
# COMPACT_ATOMS: atom_id res chain seq x y z
N LEU A 1 3.63 1.70 -4.66
CA LEU A 1 4.36 0.84 -5.64
C LEU A 1 5.74 1.40 -5.94
N ALA A 2 5.90 2.72 -6.09
CA ALA A 2 7.19 3.38 -6.24
C ALA A 2 8.18 3.02 -5.12
N TYR A 3 9.46 3.01 -5.45
CA TYR A 3 10.58 2.73 -4.53
C TYR A 3 10.76 3.82 -3.48
N LYS A 4 10.42 5.06 -3.80
CA LYS A 4 10.58 6.23 -2.92
C LYS A 4 9.34 7.12 -2.95
N PRO A 5 9.13 7.93 -1.90
CA PRO A 5 8.07 8.92 -1.87
C PRO A 5 8.08 9.85 -3.09
N ASP A 6 6.89 10.18 -3.55
CA ASP A 6 6.58 11.27 -4.48
C ASP A 6 7.28 11.23 -5.84
N VAL A 7 7.66 10.03 -6.28
CA VAL A 7 8.28 9.78 -7.59
C VAL A 7 7.69 8.51 -8.21
N ASP A 8 7.86 8.34 -9.53
CA ASP A 8 7.38 7.19 -10.31
C ASP A 8 8.42 6.05 -10.43
N ASP A 9 9.60 6.22 -9.81
CA ASP A 9 10.68 5.22 -9.91
C ASP A 9 10.29 3.93 -9.17
N THR A 10 10.13 2.86 -9.92
CA THR A 10 9.76 1.52 -9.44
C THR A 10 10.94 0.55 -9.40
N ARG A 11 12.13 0.98 -9.84
CA ARG A 11 13.32 0.11 -9.88
C ARG A 11 13.69 -0.30 -8.47
N GLU A 12 13.90 -1.60 -8.28
CA GLU A 12 14.21 -2.20 -6.97
C GLU A 12 13.16 -1.91 -5.88
N SER A 13 11.93 -1.56 -6.25
CA SER A 13 10.87 -1.36 -5.26
C SER A 13 10.53 -2.69 -4.56
N PRO A 14 10.56 -2.76 -3.22
CA PRO A 14 10.21 -3.97 -2.48
C PRO A 14 8.72 -4.31 -2.61
N ALA A 15 7.90 -3.37 -3.07
CA ALA A 15 6.47 -3.57 -3.25
C ALA A 15 6.15 -4.71 -4.23
N PHE A 16 6.97 -4.92 -5.27
CA PHE A 16 6.77 -6.02 -6.21
C PHE A 16 6.90 -7.39 -5.53
N GLU A 17 7.97 -7.59 -4.78
CA GLU A 17 8.22 -8.84 -4.06
C GLU A 17 7.17 -9.08 -2.98
N ILE A 18 6.76 -8.04 -2.24
CA ILE A 18 5.68 -8.14 -1.24
C ILE A 18 4.37 -8.59 -1.90
N ILE A 19 3.98 -7.98 -3.03
CA ILE A 19 2.75 -8.33 -3.76
C ILE A 19 2.79 -9.79 -4.24
N GLU A 20 3.92 -10.23 -4.82
CA GLU A 20 4.08 -11.61 -5.28
C GLU A 20 4.06 -12.62 -4.12
N LEU A 21 4.72 -12.30 -2.99
CA LEU A 21 4.71 -13.15 -1.80
C LEU A 21 3.30 -13.29 -1.21
N LEU A 22 2.50 -12.22 -1.20
CA LEU A 22 1.10 -12.24 -0.76
C LEU A 22 0.24 -13.08 -1.72
N ARG A 23 0.35 -12.84 -3.02
CA ARG A 23 -0.35 -13.63 -4.06
C ARG A 23 0.00 -15.13 -3.98
N SER A 24 1.28 -15.47 -3.77
CA SER A 24 1.73 -16.86 -3.63
C SER A 24 1.13 -17.58 -2.41
N ARG A 25 0.65 -16.82 -1.42
CA ARG A 25 -0.04 -17.31 -0.22
C ARG A 25 -1.57 -17.29 -0.37
N GLY A 26 -2.09 -16.96 -1.54
CA GLY A 26 -3.52 -16.96 -1.85
C GLY A 26 -4.24 -15.65 -1.55
N ALA A 27 -3.52 -14.56 -1.26
CA ALA A 27 -4.16 -13.26 -1.05
C ALA A 27 -4.61 -12.63 -2.38
N GLU A 28 -5.78 -11.98 -2.35
CA GLU A 28 -6.21 -11.05 -3.40
C GLU A 28 -5.55 -9.70 -3.15
N VAL A 29 -4.76 -9.23 -4.12
CA VAL A 29 -3.92 -8.03 -3.93
C VAL A 29 -4.23 -6.99 -5.00
N ALA A 30 -4.56 -5.80 -4.55
CA ALA A 30 -4.55 -4.55 -5.32
C ALA A 30 -3.44 -3.64 -4.79
N TYR A 31 -3.06 -2.62 -5.58
CA TYR A 31 -2.17 -1.56 -5.11
C TYR A 31 -2.78 -0.19 -5.42
N ALA A 32 -2.42 0.80 -4.61
CA ALA A 32 -2.70 2.20 -4.88
C ALA A 32 -1.38 2.99 -4.86
N ASP A 33 -1.10 3.73 -5.92
CA ASP A 33 0.03 4.64 -6.03
C ASP A 33 -0.27 5.76 -7.03
N PRO A 34 -0.38 7.02 -6.60
CA PRO A 34 -0.72 8.13 -7.49
C PRO A 34 0.37 8.44 -8.53
N PHE A 35 1.62 7.99 -8.31
CA PHE A 35 2.74 8.21 -9.22
C PHE A 35 2.96 7.03 -10.17
N VAL A 36 2.32 5.88 -9.92
CA VAL A 36 2.47 4.66 -10.73
C VAL A 36 1.10 4.10 -11.13
N PRO A 37 0.40 4.71 -12.09
CA PRO A 37 -0.97 4.34 -12.45
C PRO A 37 -1.10 2.93 -13.05
N GLU A 38 -0.05 2.43 -13.71
CA GLU A 38 0.05 1.06 -14.19
C GLU A 38 1.39 0.46 -13.76
N ALA A 39 1.38 -0.75 -13.21
CA ALA A 39 2.59 -1.42 -12.75
C ALA A 39 3.47 -1.77 -13.97
N PRO A 40 4.67 -1.21 -14.10
CA PRO A 40 5.52 -1.52 -15.23
C PRO A 40 6.03 -2.96 -15.14
N ARG A 41 6.20 -3.59 -16.30
CA ARG A 41 6.97 -4.83 -16.39
C ARG A 41 8.43 -4.52 -16.10
N VAL A 42 8.98 -5.12 -15.05
CA VAL A 42 10.39 -5.01 -14.67
C VAL A 42 11.09 -6.36 -14.86
N ARG A 43 12.43 -6.38 -14.84
CA ARG A 43 13.23 -7.58 -15.16
C ARG A 43 12.79 -8.85 -14.41
N ARG A 44 12.38 -8.72 -13.15
CA ARG A 44 12.02 -9.84 -12.27
C ARG A 44 10.51 -10.00 -12.05
N HIS A 45 9.69 -9.02 -12.42
CA HIS A 45 8.30 -8.95 -12.01
C HIS A 45 7.40 -8.43 -13.13
N ASP A 46 6.23 -9.04 -13.27
CA ASP A 46 5.18 -8.62 -14.19
C ASP A 46 3.84 -8.77 -13.46
N LEU A 47 3.43 -7.71 -12.76
CA LEU A 47 2.25 -7.78 -11.87
C LEU A 47 0.93 -7.77 -12.65
N GLY A 48 0.90 -7.16 -13.84
CA GLY A 48 -0.30 -6.95 -14.63
C GLY A 48 -1.40 -6.17 -13.90
N LEU A 49 -1.03 -5.28 -12.97
CA LEU A 49 -1.96 -4.52 -12.14
C LEU A 49 -2.03 -3.05 -12.54
N ARG A 50 -3.17 -2.43 -12.28
CA ARG A 50 -3.37 -0.98 -12.30
C ARG A 50 -3.64 -0.46 -10.91
N SER A 51 -3.25 0.79 -10.66
CA SER A 51 -3.53 1.46 -9.40
C SER A 51 -5.04 1.58 -9.23
N VAL A 52 -5.55 1.18 -8.08
CA VAL A 52 -6.95 1.43 -7.71
C VAL A 52 -7.08 2.81 -7.06
N GLU A 53 -8.28 3.37 -7.15
CA GLU A 53 -8.66 4.53 -6.36
C GLU A 53 -9.02 4.09 -4.94
N LEU A 54 -8.61 4.88 -3.94
CA LEU A 54 -8.96 4.65 -2.54
C LEU A 54 -10.11 5.57 -2.15
N SER A 55 -11.21 4.96 -1.78
CA SER A 55 -12.45 5.54 -1.25
C SER A 55 -12.80 4.89 0.08
N GLU A 56 -13.79 5.42 0.80
CA GLU A 56 -14.25 4.79 2.05
C GLU A 56 -14.69 3.34 1.84
N GLU A 57 -15.42 3.08 0.76
CA GLU A 57 -15.96 1.75 0.44
C GLU A 57 -14.87 0.76 0.06
N THR A 58 -13.93 1.19 -0.79
CA THR A 58 -12.84 0.33 -1.24
C THR A 58 -11.87 0.03 -0.09
N VAL A 59 -11.52 1.02 0.73
CA VAL A 59 -10.65 0.82 1.91
C VAL A 59 -11.32 -0.11 2.93
N ALA A 60 -12.61 0.05 3.21
CA ALA A 60 -13.33 -0.79 4.17
C ALA A 60 -13.51 -2.25 3.70
N ALA A 61 -13.42 -2.50 2.39
CA ALA A 61 -13.53 -3.83 1.80
C ALA A 61 -12.24 -4.67 1.91
N PHE A 62 -11.09 -4.06 2.17
CA PHE A 62 -9.84 -4.79 2.39
C PHE A 62 -9.69 -5.26 3.84
N ASP A 63 -9.24 -6.51 4.02
CA ASP A 63 -8.92 -7.05 5.35
C ASP A 63 -7.68 -6.35 5.97
N ALA A 64 -6.74 -5.91 5.14
CA ALA A 64 -5.53 -5.22 5.57
C ALA A 64 -4.95 -4.31 4.48
N VAL A 65 -4.31 -3.21 4.90
CA VAL A 65 -3.57 -2.28 4.04
C VAL A 65 -2.11 -2.24 4.48
N ALA A 66 -1.18 -2.51 3.56
CA ALA A 66 0.25 -2.40 3.82
C ALA A 66 0.83 -1.12 3.22
N ILE A 67 1.42 -0.26 4.06
CA ILE A 67 2.12 0.94 3.61
C ILE A 67 3.57 0.56 3.33
N VAL A 68 3.90 0.46 2.04
CA VAL A 68 5.26 0.16 1.57
C VAL A 68 6.02 1.42 1.17
N THR A 69 5.29 2.48 0.76
CA THR A 69 5.86 3.77 0.37
C THR A 69 5.05 4.89 1.01
N ASN A 70 5.73 5.82 1.68
CA ASN A 70 5.11 6.95 2.37
C ASN A 70 5.08 8.17 1.43
N HIS A 71 4.07 8.27 0.58
CA HIS A 71 3.84 9.43 -0.30
C HIS A 71 3.23 10.58 0.50
N SER A 72 3.66 11.82 0.22
CA SER A 72 3.09 13.00 0.89
C SER A 72 1.59 13.17 0.64
N GLN A 73 1.09 12.67 -0.50
CA GLN A 73 -0.32 12.69 -0.89
C GLN A 73 -1.07 11.39 -0.52
N GLY A 74 -0.51 10.55 0.35
CA GLY A 74 -1.15 9.32 0.79
C GLY A 74 -2.44 9.58 1.60
N PRO A 75 -3.50 8.76 1.46
CA PRO A 75 -4.79 8.98 2.13
C PRO A 75 -4.79 8.46 3.58
N TYR A 76 -3.81 8.87 4.39
CA TYR A 76 -3.58 8.31 5.71
C TYR A 76 -4.74 8.50 6.70
N GLU A 77 -5.43 9.63 6.63
CA GLU A 77 -6.61 9.89 7.46
C GLU A 77 -7.75 8.92 7.10
N LEU A 78 -8.04 8.74 5.81
CA LEU A 78 -9.00 7.75 5.32
C LEU A 78 -8.65 6.33 5.79
N LEU A 79 -7.36 5.95 5.73
CA LEU A 79 -6.92 4.64 6.22
C LEU A 79 -7.13 4.50 7.73
N ALA A 80 -6.84 5.54 8.51
CA ALA A 80 -7.06 5.52 9.96
C ALA A 80 -8.55 5.33 10.32
N GLU A 81 -9.45 5.95 9.55
CA GLU A 81 -10.88 5.87 9.77
C GLU A 81 -11.50 4.55 9.30
N LYS A 82 -11.14 4.07 8.10
CA LYS A 82 -11.91 3.04 7.39
C LYS A 82 -11.21 1.69 7.30
N ALA A 83 -9.87 1.64 7.39
CA ALA A 83 -9.16 0.37 7.24
C ALA A 83 -9.37 -0.54 8.45
N GLN A 84 -9.56 -1.84 8.20
CA GLN A 84 -9.70 -2.84 9.27
C GLN A 84 -8.37 -3.07 9.99
N LEU A 85 -7.28 -3.10 9.23
CA LEU A 85 -5.90 -3.25 9.70
C LEU A 85 -4.95 -2.45 8.81
N VAL A 86 -3.97 -1.76 9.39
CA VAL A 86 -2.87 -1.14 8.66
C VAL A 86 -1.54 -1.72 9.15
N VAL A 87 -0.73 -2.21 8.22
CA VAL A 87 0.67 -2.59 8.45
C VAL A 87 1.55 -1.47 7.90
N ASP A 88 2.13 -0.69 8.80
CA ASP A 88 2.95 0.47 8.48
C ASP A 88 4.44 0.16 8.64
N THR A 89 5.10 -0.05 7.50
CA THR A 89 6.56 -0.30 7.44
C THR A 89 7.37 1.00 7.30
N ARG A 90 6.69 2.15 7.22
CA ARG A 90 7.27 3.44 6.84
C ARG A 90 7.04 4.53 7.88
N ASP A 91 6.42 4.19 9.01
CA ASP A 91 6.07 5.09 10.10
C ASP A 91 5.20 6.29 9.64
N ALA A 92 4.44 6.09 8.57
CA ALA A 92 3.53 7.08 7.99
C ALA A 92 2.31 7.36 8.88
N MET A 93 1.85 6.34 9.62
CA MET A 93 0.64 6.38 10.43
C MET A 93 0.87 6.85 11.87
N ARG A 94 2.10 7.28 12.22
CA ARG A 94 2.44 7.72 13.58
C ARG A 94 1.45 8.73 14.18
N PRO A 95 0.96 9.75 13.44
CA PRO A 95 -0.02 10.70 13.97
C PRO A 95 -1.37 10.06 14.37
N TRP A 96 -1.75 8.94 13.76
CA TRP A 96 -3.04 8.25 13.96
C TRP A 96 -2.94 7.05 14.91
N ALA A 97 -1.76 6.75 15.46
CA ALA A 97 -1.55 5.55 16.27
C ALA A 97 -2.52 5.43 17.46
N GLY A 98 -2.85 6.55 18.12
CA GLY A 98 -3.82 6.55 19.21
C GLY A 98 -5.26 6.25 18.76
N ALA A 99 -5.67 6.72 17.59
CA ALA A 99 -7.01 6.49 17.04
C ALA A 99 -7.18 5.08 16.47
N MET A 100 -6.10 4.49 15.94
CA MET A 100 -6.14 3.15 15.37
C MET A 100 -6.02 2.05 16.43
N GLY A 101 -5.26 2.27 17.50
CA GLY A 101 -5.03 1.25 18.52
C GLY A 101 -4.49 -0.05 17.92
N ASP A 102 -5.13 -1.17 18.23
CA ASP A 102 -4.74 -2.51 17.76
C ASP A 102 -4.91 -2.71 16.24
N ARG A 103 -5.62 -1.81 15.54
CA ARG A 103 -5.71 -1.81 14.07
C ARG A 103 -4.44 -1.33 13.37
N LEU A 104 -3.44 -0.82 14.09
CA LEU A 104 -2.18 -0.38 13.52
C LEU A 104 -1.02 -1.27 13.98
N VAL A 105 -0.43 -2.00 13.03
CA VAL A 105 0.81 -2.75 13.21
C VAL A 105 1.96 -1.93 12.63
N ARG A 106 2.94 -1.54 13.45
CA ARG A 106 4.16 -0.87 13.00
C ARG A 106 5.28 -1.90 12.96
N ALA A 107 6.00 -1.98 11.83
CA ALA A 107 7.03 -2.99 11.57
C ALA A 107 8.34 -2.35 11.09
#